data_AF-A0A256XVC4-F1
#
_entry.id   AF-A0A256XVC4-F1
#
_cell.length_a   1.000
_cell.length_b   1.000
_cell.length_c   1.000
_cell.angle_alpha   90.00
_cell.angle_beta   90.00
_cell.angle_gamma   90.00
#
_symmetry.space_group_name_H-M   'P 1'
#
loop_
_entity.id
_entity.type
_entity.pdbx_description
1 polymer ?
#
loop_
_entity_poly.entity_id
_entity_poly.type
_entity_poly.pdbx_seq_one_letter_code
_entity_poly.pdbx_strand_id
1 'polypeptide(L)' 'MSIRKRKKRDKEKAPPPVSAAGLMTFFDEDIGGIKIKPEIVLLLSLLLTIAVILAHLGFFSI' A
#
# COMPACT_ATOMS: atom_id res chain seq x y z
N MET A 1 -54.69 -23.31 -11.29
CA MET A 1 -53.38 -23.91 -11.68
C MET A 1 -52.51 -22.84 -12.32
N SER A 2 -51.30 -22.64 -11.78
CA SER A 2 -50.11 -22.01 -12.40
C SER A 2 -50.14 -20.50 -12.69
N ILE A 3 -49.17 -19.63 -12.32
CA ILE A 3 -47.89 -19.72 -11.60
C ILE A 3 -47.58 -18.29 -11.10
N ARG A 4 -47.13 -18.13 -9.85
CA ARG A 4 -46.50 -16.89 -9.36
C ARG A 4 -45.11 -16.74 -10.00
N LYS A 5 -44.78 -15.59 -10.60
CA LYS A 5 -43.38 -15.17 -10.83
C LYS A 5 -43.15 -13.76 -10.30
N ARG A 6 -42.63 -13.68 -9.08
CA ARG A 6 -41.86 -12.53 -8.57
C ARG A 6 -40.49 -12.50 -9.27
N LYS A 7 -40.11 -11.39 -9.89
CA LYS A 7 -38.70 -10.99 -10.17
C LYS A 7 -38.70 -9.53 -10.63
N LYS A 8 -38.62 -8.51 -9.76
CA LYS A 8 -37.40 -7.95 -9.15
C LYS A 8 -36.21 -7.90 -10.13
N ARG A 9 -36.17 -6.90 -11.03
CA ARG A 9 -34.94 -6.38 -11.69
C ARG A 9 -35.28 -5.21 -12.63
N ASP A 10 -35.70 -4.09 -12.07
CA ASP A 10 -35.78 -2.82 -12.82
C ASP A 10 -35.08 -1.73 -12.00
N LYS A 11 -33.77 -1.94 -11.79
CA LYS A 11 -32.84 -0.99 -11.17
C LYS A 11 -31.59 -0.87 -12.04
N GLU A 12 -31.76 -0.81 -13.36
CA GLU A 12 -30.68 -0.72 -14.35
C GLU A 12 -30.46 0.69 -14.91
N LYS A 13 -30.88 1.76 -14.21
CA LYS A 13 -30.59 3.14 -14.62
C LYS A 13 -30.36 4.12 -13.46
N ALA A 14 -29.70 3.67 -12.39
CA ALA A 14 -28.98 4.60 -11.53
C ALA A 14 -27.51 4.19 -11.64
N PRO A 15 -26.62 5.03 -12.19
CA PRO A 15 -25.20 4.89 -11.91
C PRO A 15 -25.08 4.76 -10.39
N PRO A 16 -24.39 3.75 -9.85
CA PRO A 16 -24.17 3.70 -8.41
C PRO A 16 -23.58 5.04 -7.98
N PRO A 17 -24.03 5.61 -6.84
CA PRO A 17 -23.63 6.95 -6.43
C PRO A 17 -22.11 7.03 -6.41
N VAL A 18 -21.56 7.84 -7.32
CA VAL A 18 -20.13 8.16 -7.49
C VAL A 18 -19.51 8.82 -6.25
N SER A 19 -20.28 8.99 -5.18
CA SER A 19 -19.84 9.47 -3.87
C SER A 19 -18.83 8.54 -3.19
N ALA A 20 -18.84 7.24 -3.52
CA ALA A 20 -17.86 6.26 -3.01
C ALA A 20 -16.63 6.06 -3.93
N ALA A 21 -16.64 6.64 -5.13
CA ALA A 21 -15.53 6.54 -6.08
C ALA A 21 -14.35 7.41 -5.65
N GLY A 22 -14.59 8.56 -5.00
CA GLY A 22 -13.53 9.45 -4.54
C GLY A 22 -12.53 8.76 -3.62
N LEU A 23 -12.97 7.97 -2.65
CA LEU A 23 -12.06 7.18 -1.81
C LEU A 23 -11.35 6.07 -2.59
N MET A 24 -12.07 5.33 -3.45
CA MET A 24 -11.49 4.19 -4.18
C MET A 24 -10.49 4.60 -5.27
N THR A 25 -10.63 5.81 -5.84
CA THR A 25 -9.68 6.39 -6.81
C THR A 25 -8.55 7.15 -6.10
N PHE A 26 -8.82 7.83 -4.98
CA PHE A 26 -7.75 8.44 -4.15
C PHE A 26 -6.83 7.39 -3.51
N PHE A 27 -7.32 6.18 -3.22
CA PHE A 27 -6.47 5.08 -2.74
C PHE A 27 -5.75 4.32 -3.87
N ASP A 28 -6.07 4.61 -5.13
CA ASP A 28 -5.38 4.04 -6.30
C ASP A 28 -4.20 4.91 -6.75
N GLU A 29 -4.16 6.19 -6.32
CA GLU A 29 -3.10 7.14 -6.67
C GLU A 29 -1.86 7.07 -5.74
N ASP A 30 -2.00 6.55 -4.53
CA ASP A 30 -0.93 6.58 -3.53
C ASP A 30 -0.20 5.23 -3.39
N ILE A 31 0.64 4.88 -4.38
CA ILE A 31 1.93 4.17 -4.17
C ILE A 31 2.68 3.96 -5.50
N GLY A 32 2.97 5.04 -6.23
CA GLY A 32 3.90 5.03 -7.37
C GLY A 32 5.39 4.98 -6.98
N GLY A 33 5.72 4.39 -5.83
CA GLY A 33 7.07 4.42 -5.25
C GLY A 33 7.72 3.06 -5.11
N ILE A 34 9.05 3.04 -5.01
CA ILE A 34 9.80 1.82 -4.66
C ILE A 34 9.38 1.39 -3.25
N LYS A 35 8.68 0.26 -3.13
CA LYS A 35 8.29 -0.33 -1.84
C LYS A 35 9.52 -0.89 -1.14
N ILE A 36 10.19 -0.05 -0.34
CA ILE A 36 11.28 -0.49 0.52
C ILE A 36 10.68 -1.02 1.81
N LYS A 37 10.97 -2.28 2.15
CA LYS A 37 10.54 -2.85 3.43
C LYS A 37 11.22 -2.09 4.57
N PRO A 38 10.50 -1.73 5.64
CA PRO A 38 11.08 -1.02 6.80
C PRO A 38 12.30 -1.74 7.38
N GLU A 39 12.32 -3.07 7.35
CA GLU A 39 13.45 -3.86 7.83
C GLU A 39 14.76 -3.53 7.10
N ILE A 40 14.69 -3.22 5.80
CA ILE A 40 15.89 -2.90 4.99
C ILE A 40 16.50 -1.59 5.47
N VAL A 41 15.68 -0.57 5.75
CA VAL A 41 16.14 0.74 6.21
C VAL A 41 16.81 0.61 7.59
N LEU A 42 16.24 -0.21 8.46
CA LEU A 42 16.80 -0.50 9.79
C LEU A 42 18.15 -1.20 9.68
N LEU A 43 18.26 -2.23 8.84
CA LEU A 43 19.51 -2.96 8.62
C LEU A 43 20.60 -2.06 8.04
N LEU A 44 20.27 -1.22 7.06
CA LEU A 44 21.21 -0.28 6.44
C LEU A 44 21.74 0.75 7.44
N SER A 45 20.84 1.29 8.27
CA SER A 45 21.19 2.27 9.30
C SER A 45 22.09 1.66 10.38
N LEU A 46 21.77 0.43 10.81
CA LEU A 46 22.56 -0.29 11.79
C LEU A 46 23.96 -0.63 11.25
N LEU A 47 24.04 -1.14 10.02
CA LEU A 47 25.30 -1.50 9.38
C LEU A 47 26.20 -0.27 9.24
N LEU A 48 25.64 0.86 8.77
CA LEU A 48 26.37 2.12 8.66
C LEU A 48 26.89 2.59 10.02
N THR A 49 26.06 2.52 11.07
CA THR A 49 26.46 2.91 12.43
C THR A 49 27.65 2.08 12.91
N ILE A 50 27.58 0.75 12.75
CA ILE A 50 28.67 -0.16 13.13
C ILE A 50 29.94 0.13 12.31
N ALA A 51 29.80 0.34 11.00
CA ALA A 51 30.94 0.66 10.13
C ALA A 51 31.64 1.95 10.56
N VAL A 52 30.89 3.00 10.92
CA VAL A 52 31.45 4.27 11.43
C VAL A 52 32.14 4.06 12.76
N ILE A 53 31.55 3.28 13.67
CA ILE A 53 32.17 2.96 14.96
C ILE A 53 33.49 2.22 14.76
N LEU A 54 33.53 1.19 13.91
CA LEU A 54 34.75 0.43 13.61
C LEU A 54 35.82 1.31 12.97
N ALA A 55 35.44 2.20 12.06
CA ALA A 55 36.35 3.17 11.46
C ALA A 55 36.91 4.15 12.50
N HIS A 56 36.07 4.66 13.40
CA HIS A 56 36.48 5.59 14.45
C HIS A 56 37.36 4.94 15.52
N LEU A 57 37.12 3.67 15.83
CA LEU A 57 37.96 2.88 16.74
C LEU A 57 39.33 2.52 16.14
N GLY A 58 39.63 2.96 14.91
CA GLY A 58 40.92 2.69 14.28
C GLY A 58 41.08 1.24 13.85
N PHE A 59 39.98 0.48 13.71
CA PHE A 59 40.05 -0.89 13.17
C PHE A 59 40.54 -0.89 11.70
N PHE A 60 40.41 0.24 11.01
CA PHE A 60 40.99 0.49 9.68
C PHE A 60 42.47 0.92 9.72
N SER A 61 43.07 1.05 10.91
CA SER A 61 44.47 1.44 11.13
C SER A 61 45.41 0.24 11.32
N ILE A 62 44.98 -0.98 10.94
CA ILE A 62 45.83 -2.17 10.85
C ILE A 62 46.36 -2.36 9.42
#